data_AF-A0A3Q0GWR4-F1
#
_entry.id   AF-A0A3Q0GWR4-F1
#
_cell.length_a   1.000
_cell.length_b   1.000
_cell.length_c   1.000
_cell.angle_alpha   90.00
_cell.angle_beta   90.00
_cell.angle_gamma   90.00
#
_symmetry.space_group_name_H-M   'P 1'
#
loop_
_entity.id
_entity.type
_entity.pdbx_description
1 polymer ?
#
loop_
_entity_poly.entity_id
_entity_poly.type
_entity_poly.pdbx_seq_one_letter_code
_entity_poly.pdbx_strand_id
1 'polypeptide(L)'
;MASKLKERKRTPVSHKVIEKRRRDRINRCLNELGKTVPMALAKQSSGKLEKAEILEMTVQYLRALHSADFPRGREKELLAEFANYFHYG
;
A
#
# COMPACT_ATOMS: atom_id res chain seq x y z
N MET A 1 -21.47 39.71 36.65
CA MET A 1 -20.14 39.07 36.50
C MET A 1 -20.19 38.17 35.26
N ALA A 2 -19.64 38.59 34.12
CA ALA A 2 -19.62 37.79 32.90
C ALA A 2 -18.19 37.28 32.61
N SER A 3 -17.98 35.99 32.79
CA SER A 3 -16.71 35.32 32.50
C SER A 3 -16.56 35.08 31.00
N LYS A 4 -15.71 35.88 30.35
CA LYS A 4 -15.33 35.69 28.94
C LYS A 4 -14.62 34.34 28.77
N LEU A 5 -15.26 33.39 28.09
CA LEU A 5 -14.62 32.18 27.61
C LEU A 5 -13.52 32.57 26.61
N LYS A 6 -12.27 32.38 27.01
CA LYS A 6 -11.09 32.61 26.17
C LYS A 6 -11.11 31.62 25.01
N GLU A 7 -11.53 32.10 23.85
CA GLU A 7 -11.55 31.36 22.60
C GLU A 7 -10.14 30.81 22.33
N ARG A 8 -9.97 29.49 22.48
CA ARG A 8 -8.73 28.79 22.15
C ARG A 8 -8.53 28.89 20.64
N LYS A 9 -7.82 29.93 20.19
CA LYS A 9 -7.33 30.04 18.81
C LYS A 9 -6.57 28.76 18.48
N ARG A 10 -7.18 27.86 17.71
CA ARG A 10 -6.53 26.66 17.19
C ARG A 10 -5.40 27.15 16.30
N THR A 11 -4.16 26.99 16.73
CA THR A 11 -3.02 27.29 15.88
C THR A 11 -3.14 26.39 14.63
N PRO A 12 -3.19 26.97 13.42
CA PRO A 12 -3.30 26.18 12.22
C PRO A 12 -2.09 25.24 12.15
N VAL A 13 -2.36 23.95 11.95
CA VAL A 13 -1.31 22.94 11.80
C VAL A 13 -0.46 23.33 10.60
N SER A 14 0.86 23.41 10.78
CA SER A 14 1.74 23.86 9.71
C SER A 14 1.68 22.90 8.51
N HIS A 15 1.82 23.46 7.31
CA HIS A 15 1.85 22.70 6.06
C HIS A 15 2.87 21.53 6.13
N LYS A 16 4.03 21.76 6.75
CA LYS A 16 5.07 20.75 7.00
C LYS A 16 4.56 19.56 7.81
N VAL A 17 3.73 19.80 8.84
CA VAL A 17 3.15 18.74 9.68
C VAL A 17 2.06 17.98 8.92
N ILE A 18 1.24 18.68 8.14
CA ILE A 18 0.22 18.05 7.29
C ILE A 18 0.89 17.10 6.29
N GLU A 19 1.92 17.56 5.60
CA GLU A 19 2.63 16.75 4.63
C GLU A 19 3.39 15.58 5.26
N LYS A 20 3.98 15.76 6.45
CA LYS A 20 4.55 14.64 7.22
C LYS A 20 3.49 13.57 7.50
N ARG A 21 2.32 13.95 8.02
CA ARG A 21 1.23 13.01 8.31
C ARG A 21 0.73 12.28 7.06
N ARG A 22 0.67 12.98 5.92
CA ARG A 22 0.31 12.37 4.62
C ARG A 22 1.32 11.30 4.20
N ARG A 23 2.62 11.63 4.23
CA ARG A 23 3.70 10.69 3.89
C ARG A 23 3.73 9.49 4.83
N ASP A 24 3.56 9.72 6.13
CA ASP A 24 3.51 8.63 7.11
C ASP A 24 2.32 7.70 6.86
N ARG A 25 1.16 8.25 6.50
CA ARG A 25 -0.01 7.44 6.11
C ARG A 25 0.27 6.61 4.86
N ILE A 26 0.85 7.19 3.82
CA ILE A 26 1.21 6.48 2.58
C ILE A 26 2.20 5.34 2.87
N ASN A 27 3.24 5.61 3.66
CA ASN A 27 4.24 4.59 4.00
C ASN A 27 3.63 3.45 4.83
N ARG A 28 2.69 3.75 5.74
CA ARG A 28 1.93 2.70 6.45
C ARG A 28 1.13 1.84 5.48
N CYS A 29 0.37 2.45 4.57
CA CYS A 29 -0.38 1.70 3.57
C CYS A 29 0.51 0.81 2.71
N LEU A 30 1.65 1.31 2.23
CA LEU A 30 2.60 0.50 1.44
C LEU A 30 3.17 -0.67 2.23
N ASN A 31 3.46 -0.48 3.52
CA ASN A 31 3.95 -1.55 4.38
C ASN A 31 2.90 -2.63 4.63
N GLU A 32 1.64 -2.23 4.82
CA GLU A 32 0.52 -3.18 4.95
C GLU A 32 0.27 -3.92 3.63
N LEU A 33 0.29 -3.23 2.48
CA LEU A 33 0.19 -3.86 1.16
C LEU A 33 1.31 -4.90 0.95
N GLY A 34 2.54 -4.60 1.38
CA GLY A 34 3.65 -5.55 1.35
C GLY A 34 3.33 -6.86 2.07
N LYS A 35 2.66 -6.78 3.22
CA LYS A 35 2.33 -7.95 4.05
C LYS A 35 1.04 -8.67 3.64
N THR A 36 0.12 -7.97 3.01
CA THR A 36 -1.21 -8.52 2.66
C THR A 36 -1.27 -9.08 1.25
N VAL A 37 -0.57 -8.47 0.29
CA VAL A 37 -0.57 -8.94 -1.10
C VAL A 37 0.37 -10.14 -1.23
N PRO A 38 -0.11 -11.33 -1.62
CA PRO A 38 0.70 -12.56 -1.59
C PRO A 38 2.04 -12.45 -2.34
N MET A 39 2.04 -11.79 -3.50
CA MET A 39 3.25 -11.57 -4.31
C MET A 39 4.25 -10.65 -3.62
N ALA A 40 3.76 -9.56 -3.03
CA ALA A 40 4.62 -8.63 -2.31
C ALA A 40 5.24 -9.33 -1.10
N LEU A 41 4.43 -10.07 -0.35
CA LEU A 41 4.90 -10.82 0.81
C LEU A 41 5.97 -11.85 0.45
N ALA A 42 5.77 -12.59 -0.65
CA ALA A 42 6.73 -13.59 -1.11
C ALA A 42 8.08 -12.93 -1.47
N LYS A 43 8.06 -11.80 -2.17
CA LYS A 43 9.27 -11.12 -2.65
C LYS A 43 10.00 -10.33 -1.55
N GLN A 44 9.33 -9.99 -0.43
CA GLN A 44 9.99 -9.40 0.75
C GLN A 44 11.08 -10.29 1.36
N SER A 45 11.01 -11.61 1.17
CA SER A 45 12.06 -12.53 1.60
C SER A 45 13.39 -12.34 0.85
N SER A 46 13.33 -11.75 -0.36
CA SER A 46 14.49 -11.49 -1.22
C SER A 46 15.09 -10.09 -1.04
N GLY A 47 14.46 -9.22 -0.24
CA GLY A 47 14.97 -7.88 0.04
C GLY A 47 13.89 -6.80 0.21
N LYS A 48 14.33 -5.56 0.34
CA LYS A 48 13.44 -4.40 0.47
C LYS A 48 12.82 -4.07 -0.88
N LEU A 49 11.49 -4.19 -0.96
CA LEU A 49 10.73 -3.87 -2.16
C LEU A 49 10.70 -2.37 -2.45
N GLU A 50 10.67 -2.05 -3.73
CA GLU A 50 10.45 -0.68 -4.20
C GLU A 50 8.98 -0.28 -4.06
N LYS A 51 8.72 1.02 -3.89
CA LYS A 51 7.34 1.50 -3.72
C LYS A 51 6.49 1.28 -4.98
N ALA A 52 7.09 1.47 -6.16
CA ALA A 52 6.42 1.23 -7.43
C ALA A 52 6.01 -0.23 -7.57
N GLU A 53 6.93 -1.13 -7.22
CA GLU A 53 6.72 -2.57 -7.25
C GLU A 53 5.57 -3.03 -6.35
N ILE A 54 5.50 -2.53 -5.10
CA ILE A 54 4.37 -2.82 -4.19
C ILE A 54 3.04 -2.40 -4.82
N LEU A 55 3.00 -1.22 -5.46
CA LEU A 55 1.78 -0.72 -6.10
C LEU A 55 1.39 -1.56 -7.32
N GLU A 56 2.34 -1.92 -8.18
CA GLU A 56 2.11 -2.75 -9.37
C GLU A 56 1.59 -4.14 -9.00
N MET A 57 2.23 -4.82 -8.04
CA MET A 57 1.78 -6.13 -7.55
C MET A 57 0.37 -6.05 -6.95
N THR A 58 0.06 -4.95 -6.24
CA THR A 58 -1.29 -4.73 -5.68
C THR A 58 -2.33 -4.55 -6.77
N VAL A 59 -2.07 -3.73 -7.79
CA VAL A 59 -3.00 -3.50 -8.90
C VAL A 59 -3.28 -4.80 -9.66
N GLN A 60 -2.23 -5.59 -9.92
CA GLN A 60 -2.37 -6.89 -10.57
C GLN A 60 -3.22 -7.85 -9.74
N TYR A 61 -2.97 -7.94 -8.44
CA TYR A 61 -3.77 -8.76 -7.52
C TYR A 61 -5.26 -8.37 -7.54
N LEU A 62 -5.58 -7.08 -7.53
CA LEU A 62 -6.98 -6.61 -7.59
C LEU A 62 -7.64 -6.91 -8.94
N ARG A 63 -6.92 -6.76 -10.06
CA ARG A 63 -7.43 -7.12 -11.40
C ARG A 63 -7.75 -8.60 -11.48
N ALA A 64 -6.84 -9.43 -10.97
CA ALA A 64 -7.03 -10.86 -10.82
C ALA A 64 -8.34 -11.19 -10.07
N LEU A 65 -8.56 -10.58 -8.90
CA LEU A 65 -9.77 -10.81 -8.11
C LEU A 65 -11.08 -10.39 -8.82
N HIS A 66 -11.04 -9.37 -9.68
CA HIS A 66 -12.22 -8.81 -10.34
C HIS A 66 -12.57 -9.46 -11.68
N SER A 67 -11.63 -10.17 -12.30
CA SER A 67 -11.92 -11.02 -13.46
C SER A 67 -12.80 -12.18 -13.00
N ALA A 68 -14.06 -12.21 -13.45
CA ALA A 68 -15.12 -13.12 -12.99
C ALA A 68 -14.84 -14.63 -13.13
N ASP A 69 -13.68 -15.00 -13.70
CA ASP A 69 -13.21 -16.36 -13.94
C ASP A 69 -11.97 -16.71 -13.12
N PHE A 70 -11.77 -16.15 -11.92
CA PHE A 70 -10.66 -16.58 -11.07
C PHE A 70 -10.92 -18.02 -10.57
N PRO A 71 -10.26 -19.06 -11.13
CA PRO A 71 -10.52 -20.42 -10.68
C PRO A 71 -9.81 -20.54 -9.34
N ARG A 72 -10.60 -20.56 -8.25
CA ARG A 72 -10.10 -20.87 -6.91
C ARG A 72 -9.24 -22.13 -7.02
N GLY A 73 -7.93 -22.00 -6.79
CA GLY A 73 -6.95 -23.10 -6.90
C GLY A 73 -5.77 -22.89 -7.86
N ARG A 74 -5.76 -21.88 -8.73
CA ARG A 74 -4.61 -21.62 -9.66
C ARG A 74 -3.60 -20.58 -9.18
N GLU A 75 -3.62 -20.25 -7.90
CA GLU A 75 -2.76 -19.22 -7.30
C GLU A 75 -1.26 -19.52 -7.51
N LYS A 76 -0.87 -20.80 -7.51
CA LYS A 76 0.52 -21.23 -7.75
C LYS A 76 0.98 -21.04 -9.20
N GLU A 77 0.10 -21.27 -10.17
CA GLU A 77 0.43 -21.10 -11.60
C GLU A 77 0.53 -19.62 -11.96
N LEU A 78 -0.36 -18.79 -11.42
CA LEU A 78 -0.25 -17.33 -11.55
C LEU A 78 1.03 -16.81 -10.90
N LEU A 79 1.36 -17.25 -9.69
CA LEU A 79 2.64 -16.88 -9.05
C LEU A 79 3.85 -17.26 -9.92
N ALA A 80 3.80 -18.40 -10.62
CA ALA A 80 4.87 -18.85 -11.52
C ALA A 80 4.90 -18.05 -12.84
N GLU A 81 3.75 -17.81 -13.46
CA GLU A 81 3.61 -17.03 -14.69
C GLU A 81 4.02 -15.57 -14.46
N PHE A 82 3.67 -15.01 -13.30
CA PHE A 82 4.11 -13.69 -12.87
C PHE A 82 5.59 -13.64 -12.49
N ALA A 83 6.15 -14.66 -11.82
CA ALA A 83 7.58 -14.72 -11.53
C ALA A 83 8.43 -14.70 -12.82
N ASN A 84 7.93 -15.35 -13.88
CA ASN A 84 8.55 -15.34 -15.21
C ASN A 84 8.45 -13.96 -15.89
N TYR A 85 7.33 -13.25 -15.73
CA TYR A 85 7.15 -11.92 -16.32
C TYR A 85 8.16 -10.88 -15.78
N PHE A 86 8.59 -11.02 -14.53
CA PHE A 86 9.60 -10.16 -13.90
C PHE A 86 11.05 -10.66 -14.06
N HIS A 87 11.29 -11.86 -14.59
CA HIS A 87 12.66 -12.35 -14.87
C HIS A 87 13.16 -11.94 -16.28
N TYR A 88 12.28 -11.44 -17.14
CA TYR A 88 12.59 -11.00 -18.51
C TYR A 88 12.49 -9.47 -18.71
N GLY A 89 12.41 -8.68 -17.62
CA GLY A 89 12.39 -7.22 -17.64
C GLY A 89 13.56 -6.62 -16.88
#